data_AF-A0A1C3XFY0-F1
#
_entry.id   AF-A0A1C3XFY0-F1
#
_cell.length_a   1.000
_cell.length_b   1.000
_cell.length_c   1.000
_cell.angle_alpha   90.00
_cell.angle_beta   90.00
_cell.angle_gamma   90.00
#
_symmetry.space_group_name_H-M   'P 1'
#
loop_
_entity.id
_entity.type
_entity.pdbx_description
1 polymer ?
#
loop_
_entity_poly.entity_id
_entity_poly.type
_entity_poly.pdbx_seq_one_letter_code
_entity_poly.pdbx_strand_id
1 'polypeptide(L)'
;MSRRKLTAIGVKFADDLLVTASEYVTREELVVQAIEAARIHYAFTPGRVVSIGDGIWDLKTAAALGLHFLGVGTGPKAEILASAGATVVSDFRDRAAATASLQQCGLAQY
;
A
#
# COMPACT_ATOMS: atom_id res chain seq x y z
N MET A 1 9.61 11.28 -10.81
CA MET A 1 10.54 10.11 -10.82
C MET A 1 9.81 8.77 -10.95
N SER A 2 8.70 8.56 -10.22
CA SER A 2 7.95 7.29 -10.18
C SER A 2 7.49 6.80 -11.56
N ARG A 3 6.91 7.68 -12.40
CA ARG A 3 6.49 7.35 -13.78
C ARG A 3 7.61 6.67 -14.57
N ARG A 4 8.80 7.28 -14.60
CA ARG A 4 9.96 6.74 -15.35
C ARG A 4 10.39 5.36 -14.84
N LYS A 5 10.38 5.15 -13.51
CA LYS A 5 10.74 3.86 -12.91
C LYS A 5 9.77 2.76 -13.32
N LEU A 6 8.46 3.02 -13.21
CA LEU A 6 7.41 2.06 -13.57
C LEU A 6 7.45 1.70 -15.06
N THR A 7 7.60 2.70 -15.93
CA THR A 7 7.75 2.50 -17.38
C THR A 7 8.99 1.66 -17.70
N ALA A 8 10.13 1.94 -17.06
CA ALA A 8 11.38 1.23 -17.34
C ALA A 8 11.32 -0.28 -17.04
N ILE A 9 10.46 -0.71 -16.11
CA ILE A 9 10.27 -2.12 -15.75
C ILE A 9 8.98 -2.72 -16.33
N GLY A 10 8.26 -1.98 -17.18
CA GLY A 10 7.05 -2.47 -17.85
C GLY A 10 5.82 -2.64 -16.95
N VAL A 11 5.80 -2.04 -15.75
CA VAL A 11 4.61 -2.03 -14.89
C VAL A 11 3.58 -1.07 -15.48
N LYS A 12 2.39 -1.59 -15.79
CA LYS A 12 1.26 -0.80 -16.30
C LYS A 12 0.58 -0.05 -15.16
N PHE A 13 0.25 1.21 -15.38
CA PHE A 13 -0.50 2.06 -14.46
C PHE A 13 -1.36 3.05 -15.26
N ALA A 14 -2.44 3.54 -14.66
CA ALA A 14 -3.18 4.67 -15.18
C ALA A 14 -2.59 5.97 -14.59
N ASP A 15 -2.44 7.00 -15.42
CA ASP A 15 -1.75 8.23 -15.03
C ASP A 15 -2.49 9.01 -13.93
N ASP A 16 -3.81 8.97 -13.94
CA ASP A 16 -4.68 9.59 -12.94
C ASP A 16 -4.69 8.83 -11.60
N LEU A 17 -4.25 7.56 -11.58
CA LEU A 17 -4.03 6.79 -10.36
C LEU A 17 -2.61 6.94 -9.78
N LEU A 18 -1.69 7.58 -10.50
CA LEU A 18 -0.31 7.77 -10.05
C LEU A 18 -0.19 9.03 -9.19
N VAL A 19 -0.41 8.87 -7.88
CA VAL A 19 -0.25 9.94 -6.88
C VAL A 19 1.16 9.88 -6.28
N THR A 20 1.86 11.02 -6.20
CA THR A 20 3.24 11.09 -5.69
C THR A 20 3.42 12.12 -4.58
N ALA A 21 4.52 12.01 -3.82
CA ALA A 21 4.79 12.86 -2.65
C ALA A 21 5.23 14.29 -2.99
N SER A 22 5.36 14.64 -4.27
CA SER A 22 5.78 15.99 -4.67
C SER A 22 4.66 17.02 -4.47
N GLU A 23 3.41 16.55 -4.38
CA GLU A 23 2.22 17.38 -4.35
C GLU A 23 1.57 17.51 -2.95
N TYR A 24 2.08 16.79 -1.94
CA TYR A 24 1.44 16.69 -0.62
C TYR A 24 2.43 16.88 0.53
N VAL A 25 1.93 17.46 1.62
CA VAL A 25 2.75 17.79 2.81
C VAL A 25 2.90 16.55 3.70
N THR A 26 1.86 15.72 3.78
CA THR A 26 1.85 14.52 4.62
C THR A 26 1.65 13.24 3.81
N ARG A 27 2.04 12.09 4.39
CA ARG A 27 1.80 10.78 3.77
C ARG A 27 0.32 10.42 3.81
N GLU A 28 -0.37 10.87 4.85
CA GLU A 28 -1.79 10.71 5.06
C GLU A 28 -2.57 11.40 3.95
N GLU A 29 -2.24 12.66 3.63
CA GLU A 29 -2.81 13.38 2.49
C GLU A 29 -2.57 12.64 1.17
N LEU A 30 -1.33 12.18 0.92
CA LEU A 30 -1.01 11.42 -0.29
C LEU A 30 -1.89 10.18 -0.44
N VAL A 31 -2.05 9.40 0.64
CA VAL A 31 -2.85 8.16 0.62
C VAL A 31 -4.33 8.47 0.46
N VAL A 32 -4.85 9.50 1.13
CA VAL A 32 -6.24 9.94 0.94
C VAL A 32 -6.50 10.33 -0.52
N GLN A 33 -5.58 11.05 -1.15
CA GLN A 33 -5.73 11.44 -2.57
C GLN A 33 -5.62 10.25 -3.52
N ALA A 34 -4.78 9.26 -3.20
CA ALA A 34 -4.74 8.00 -3.96
C ALA A 34 -6.07 7.22 -3.87
N ILE A 35 -6.72 7.21 -2.70
CA ILE A 35 -8.04 6.60 -2.50
C ILE A 35 -9.10 7.36 -3.31
N GLU A 36 -9.12 8.69 -3.25
CA GLU A 36 -10.07 9.51 -4.01
C GLU A 36 -9.88 9.35 -5.52
N ALA A 37 -8.64 9.32 -6.02
CA ALA A 37 -8.34 9.05 -7.42
C ALA A 37 -8.89 7.68 -7.86
N ALA A 38 -8.71 6.64 -7.03
CA ALA A 38 -9.27 5.32 -7.31
C ALA A 38 -10.81 5.32 -7.33
N ARG A 39 -11.46 6.02 -6.39
CA ARG A 39 -12.93 6.16 -6.36
C ARG A 39 -13.47 6.78 -7.64
N ILE A 40 -12.81 7.83 -8.12
CA ILE A 40 -13.19 8.55 -9.35
C ILE A 40 -12.95 7.66 -10.58
N HIS A 41 -11.75 7.11 -10.72
CA HIS A 41 -11.34 6.33 -11.90
C HIS A 41 -12.24 5.10 -12.13
N TYR A 42 -12.55 4.38 -11.05
CA TYR A 42 -13.35 3.15 -11.11
C TYR A 42 -14.83 3.38 -10.81
N ALA A 43 -15.26 4.63 -10.58
CA ALA A 43 -16.63 5.00 -10.25
C ALA A 43 -17.28 4.16 -9.13
N PHE A 44 -16.54 3.94 -8.03
CA PHE A 44 -17.03 3.13 -6.89
C PHE A 44 -16.59 3.69 -5.54
N THR A 45 -17.26 3.23 -4.48
CA THR A 45 -16.86 3.50 -3.10
C THR A 45 -16.34 2.20 -2.47
N PRO A 46 -15.07 2.14 -2.02
CA PRO A 46 -14.52 0.93 -1.44
C PRO A 46 -15.14 0.63 -0.07
N GLY A 47 -15.60 -0.60 0.14
CA GLY A 47 -16.01 -1.07 1.47
C GLY A 47 -14.81 -1.42 2.38
N ARG A 48 -13.63 -1.63 1.78
CA ARG A 48 -12.38 -1.92 2.48
C ARG A 48 -11.20 -1.44 1.63
N VAL A 49 -10.24 -0.78 2.28
CA VAL A 49 -8.98 -0.35 1.66
C VAL A 49 -7.82 -1.02 2.41
N VAL A 50 -6.89 -1.60 1.65
CA VAL A 50 -5.66 -2.21 2.15
C VAL A 50 -4.48 -1.45 1.58
N SER A 51 -3.67 -0.84 2.45
CA SER A 51 -2.37 -0.27 2.09
C SER A 51 -1.31 -1.38 2.03
N ILE A 52 -0.45 -1.34 1.03
CA ILE A 52 0.60 -2.34 0.81
C ILE A 52 1.95 -1.62 0.72
N GLY A 53 2.92 -2.01 1.56
CA GLY A 53 4.22 -1.34 1.62
C GLY A 53 5.32 -2.17 2.31
N ASP A 54 6.57 -1.75 2.12
CA ASP A 54 7.76 -2.39 2.73
C ASP A 54 8.32 -1.57 3.91
N GLY A 55 7.78 -0.38 4.16
CA GLY A 55 8.29 0.57 5.13
C GLY A 55 7.42 0.71 6.37
N ILE A 56 8.07 0.98 7.50
CA ILE A 56 7.37 1.32 8.75
C ILE A 56 6.49 2.56 8.63
N TRP A 57 6.86 3.46 7.72
CA TRP A 57 6.09 4.66 7.42
C TRP A 57 4.78 4.34 6.70
N ASP A 58 4.73 3.29 5.88
CA ASP A 58 3.50 2.85 5.21
C ASP A 58 2.52 2.28 6.23
N LEU A 59 3.03 1.49 7.19
CA LEU A 59 2.25 0.93 8.30
C LEU A 59 1.70 2.05 9.21
N LYS A 60 2.55 3.01 9.60
CA LYS A 60 2.13 4.18 10.39
C LYS A 60 1.01 4.96 9.73
N THR A 61 1.16 5.29 8.45
CA THR A 61 0.14 6.06 7.72
C THR A 61 -1.14 5.25 7.55
N ALA A 62 -1.04 3.93 7.29
CA ALA A 62 -2.21 3.06 7.27
C ALA A 62 -2.94 3.05 8.62
N ALA A 63 -2.20 2.95 9.73
CA ALA A 63 -2.78 2.98 11.09
C ALA A 63 -3.46 4.32 11.39
N ALA A 64 -2.79 5.44 11.08
CA ALA A 64 -3.33 6.79 11.28
C ALA A 64 -4.64 7.04 10.50
N LEU A 65 -4.80 6.41 9.34
CA LEU A 65 -5.98 6.51 8.49
C LEU A 65 -7.02 5.40 8.74
N GLY A 66 -6.78 4.48 9.68
CA GLY A 66 -7.67 3.35 9.93
C GLY A 66 -7.79 2.38 8.75
N LEU A 67 -6.73 2.23 7.96
CA LEU A 67 -6.68 1.31 6.81
C LEU A 67 -6.17 -0.06 7.24
N HIS A 68 -6.50 -1.09 6.47
CA HIS A 68 -5.84 -2.39 6.62
C HIS A 68 -4.43 -2.31 6.03
N PHE A 69 -3.51 -3.14 6.51
CA PHE A 69 -2.12 -3.13 6.01
C PHE A 69 -1.57 -4.52 5.71
N LEU A 70 -0.89 -4.64 4.57
CA LEU A 70 -0.11 -5.81 4.20
C LEU A 70 1.34 -5.39 3.96
N GLY A 71 2.25 -5.90 4.79
CA GLY A 71 3.68 -5.75 4.58
C GLY A 71 4.18 -6.63 3.43
N VAL A 72 5.18 -6.15 2.70
CA VAL A 72 5.91 -6.95 1.72
C VAL A 72 7.42 -6.86 1.91
N GLY A 73 8.10 -8.00 1.79
CA GLY A 73 9.55 -8.09 1.73
C GLY A 73 10.13 -9.11 2.68
N THR A 74 11.45 -9.08 2.81
CA THR A 74 12.24 -10.02 3.62
C THR A 74 13.28 -9.29 4.46
N GLY A 75 13.80 -9.97 5.48
CA GLY A 75 14.88 -9.45 6.31
C GLY A 75 14.42 -8.36 7.31
N PRO A 76 15.32 -7.47 7.75
CA PRO A 76 15.07 -6.62 8.92
C PRO A 76 13.83 -5.73 8.81
N LYS A 77 13.52 -5.20 7.62
CA LYS A 77 12.30 -4.38 7.44
C LYS A 77 11.03 -5.21 7.63
N ALA A 78 11.00 -6.42 7.08
CA ALA A 78 9.88 -7.34 7.22
C ALA A 78 9.71 -7.78 8.68
N GLU A 79 10.82 -8.04 9.38
CA GLU A 79 10.82 -8.36 10.81
C GLU A 79 10.27 -7.20 11.65
N ILE A 80 10.63 -5.96 11.33
CA ILE A 80 10.08 -4.76 11.99
C ILE A 80 8.57 -4.66 11.78
N LEU A 81 8.09 -4.86 10.53
CA LEU A 81 6.66 -4.85 10.23
C LEU A 81 5.92 -5.96 10.98
N ALA A 82 6.45 -7.18 10.96
CA ALA A 82 5.87 -8.33 11.67
C ALA A 82 5.85 -8.10 13.19
N SER A 83 6.92 -7.53 13.76
CA SER A 83 7.00 -7.20 15.19
C SER A 83 6.00 -6.11 15.60
N ALA A 84 5.61 -5.24 14.67
CA ALA A 84 4.53 -4.28 14.86
C ALA A 84 3.12 -4.88 14.64
N GLY A 85 3.02 -6.19 14.41
CA GLY A 85 1.74 -6.90 14.24
C GLY A 85 1.21 -6.94 12.81
N ALA A 86 1.95 -6.45 11.82
CA ALA A 86 1.53 -6.54 10.43
C ALA A 86 1.64 -7.98 9.89
N THR A 87 0.66 -8.37 9.07
CA THR A 87 0.85 -9.53 8.18
C THR A 87 1.89 -9.16 7.12
N VAL A 88 2.88 -10.02 6.87
CA VAL A 88 3.95 -9.78 5.90
C VAL A 88 4.09 -10.94 4.93
N VAL A 89 4.10 -10.64 3.63
CA VAL A 89 4.44 -11.61 2.58
C VAL A 89 5.85 -11.34 2.08
N SER A 90 6.58 -12.40 1.72
CA SER A 90 7.97 -12.24 1.25
C SER A 90 8.05 -11.63 -0.15
N ASP A 91 7.11 -11.94 -1.04
CA ASP A 91 7.11 -11.55 -2.45
C ASP A 91 5.71 -11.72 -3.08
N PHE A 92 5.38 -10.94 -4.13
CA PHE A 92 4.11 -11.04 -4.85
C PHE A 92 4.08 -12.12 -5.96
N ARG A 93 5.20 -12.78 -6.24
CA ARG A 93 5.28 -13.90 -7.19
C ARG A 93 4.44 -15.10 -6.72
N ASP A 94 4.31 -15.31 -5.41
CA ASP A 94 3.32 -16.24 -4.86
C ASP A 94 1.95 -15.55 -4.76
N ARG A 95 1.21 -15.62 -5.86
CA ARG A 95 -0.10 -15.00 -5.98
C ARG A 95 -1.13 -15.59 -5.03
N ALA A 96 -1.03 -16.88 -4.71
CA ALA A 96 -1.97 -17.56 -3.83
C ALA A 96 -1.77 -17.07 -2.40
N ALA A 97 -0.52 -17.03 -1.93
CA ALA A 97 -0.18 -16.48 -0.62
C ALA A 97 -0.60 -15.01 -0.50
N ALA A 98 -0.23 -14.17 -1.48
CA ALA A 98 -0.58 -12.74 -1.45
C ALA A 98 -2.09 -12.51 -1.40
N THR A 99 -2.88 -13.26 -2.17
CA THR A 99 -4.35 -13.13 -2.18
C THR A 99 -4.95 -13.56 -0.85
N ALA A 100 -4.48 -14.68 -0.28
CA ALA A 100 -4.94 -15.14 1.04
C ALA A 100 -4.60 -14.11 2.13
N SER A 101 -3.39 -13.53 2.10
CA SER A 101 -2.98 -12.50 3.07
C SER A 101 -3.81 -11.22 2.95
N LEU A 102 -4.21 -10.80 1.74
CA LEU A 102 -5.11 -9.66 1.55
C LEU A 102 -6.49 -9.90 2.19
N GLN A 103 -6.99 -11.13 2.15
CA GLN A 103 -8.27 -11.46 2.78
C GLN A 103 -8.18 -11.39 4.30
N GLN A 104 -7.02 -11.75 4.86
CA GLN A 104 -6.80 -11.91 6.30
C GLN A 104 -6.23 -10.67 7.00
N CYS A 105 -5.61 -9.73 6.28
CA CYS A 105 -4.94 -8.59 6.91
C CYS A 105 -5.95 -7.72 7.69
N GLY A 106 -5.64 -7.44 8.96
CA GLY A 106 -6.47 -6.62 9.84
C GLY A 106 -6.25 -5.11 9.64
N LEU A 107 -6.97 -4.31 10.42
CA LEU A 107 -6.65 -2.88 10.57
C LEU A 107 -5.19 -2.74 10.99
N ALA A 108 -4.50 -1.78 10.40
CA ALA A 108 -3.12 -1.48 10.73
C ALA A 108 -3.01 -1.11 12.22
N GLN A 109 -2.02 -1.70 12.89
CA GLN A 109 -1.68 -1.43 14.28
C GLN A 109 -0.24 -0.95 14.30
N TYR A 110 0.00 0.21 14.89
CA TYR A 110 1.33 0.79 15.02
C TYR A 110 1.45 1.64 16.28
#